data_AF-A0A0F6MR32-F1
#
_entry.id   AF-A0A0F6MR32-F1
#
_cell.length_a   1.000
_cell.length_b   1.000
_cell.length_c   1.000
_cell.angle_alpha   90.00
_cell.angle_beta   90.00
_cell.angle_gamma   90.00
#
_symmetry.space_group_name_H-M   'P 1'
#
loop_
_entity.id
_entity.type
_entity.pdbx_description
1 polymer ?
#
loop_
_entity_poly.entity_id
_entity_poly.type
_entity_poly.pdbx_seq_one_letter_code
_entity_poly.pdbx_strand_id
1 'polypeptide(L)'
;MEYVERIEIENNIITNHIIGEKPKQEKEGVTYIYASNIQANIGDDVRVYEDLIIGKKKSLKKLVEENLIQPPEGKKLNEAGTDFEDLTEAEKVKAGLKTLKDDEKIEGDYVVKKTKKELYNEGLITKEEYNLYIDELREADYRREADPLGMQVMRGDVEKNIWLEKIEEIKKRYPKVE
;
A
#
# COMPACT_ATOMS: atom_id res chain seq x y z
N MET A 1 -8.83 59.96 -8.43
CA MET A 1 -8.36 58.63 -8.82
C MET A 1 -8.84 57.67 -7.75
N GLU A 2 -9.56 56.62 -8.14
CA GLU A 2 -10.01 55.59 -7.20
C GLU A 2 -8.89 54.56 -7.06
N TYR A 3 -8.37 54.41 -5.85
CA TYR A 3 -7.38 53.38 -5.53
C TYR A 3 -8.13 52.14 -5.08
N VAL A 4 -7.80 51.02 -5.69
CA VAL A 4 -8.41 49.72 -5.42
C VAL A 4 -7.34 48.67 -5.28
N GLU A 5 -7.60 47.71 -4.41
CA GLU A 5 -6.88 46.45 -4.40
C GLU A 5 -7.58 45.48 -5.36
N ARG A 6 -6.76 44.80 -6.18
CA ARG A 6 -7.26 43.83 -7.16
C ARG A 6 -6.29 42.69 -7.37
N ILE A 7 -6.83 41.56 -7.80
CA ILE A 7 -6.06 40.46 -8.38
C ILE A 7 -6.41 40.29 -9.85
N GLU A 8 -5.42 39.88 -10.63
CA GLU A 8 -5.57 39.56 -12.04
C GLU A 8 -5.41 38.04 -12.19
N ILE A 9 -6.36 37.39 -12.84
CA ILE A 9 -6.43 35.94 -12.97
C ILE A 9 -6.44 35.58 -14.45
N GLU A 10 -5.52 34.70 -14.86
CA GLU A 10 -5.41 34.19 -16.22
C GLU A 10 -5.29 32.67 -16.17
N ASN A 11 -6.10 31.95 -16.96
CA ASN A 11 -6.14 30.48 -16.94
C ASN A 11 -6.33 29.87 -15.54
N ASN A 12 -7.16 30.51 -14.70
CA ASN A 12 -7.37 30.18 -13.28
C ASN A 12 -6.16 30.43 -12.36
N ILE A 13 -5.04 30.95 -12.85
CA ILE A 13 -3.86 31.27 -12.04
C ILE A 13 -3.88 32.75 -11.69
N ILE A 14 -3.64 33.07 -10.42
CA ILE A 14 -3.47 34.45 -9.96
C ILE A 14 -2.12 34.95 -10.46
N THR A 15 -2.10 35.88 -11.42
CA THR A 15 -0.85 36.37 -12.02
C THR A 15 -0.33 37.61 -11.31
N ASN A 16 -1.21 38.50 -10.86
CA ASN A 16 -0.85 39.74 -10.18
C ASN A 16 -1.77 40.02 -8.99
N HIS A 17 -1.21 40.69 -7.98
CA HIS A 17 -1.93 41.29 -6.85
C HIS A 17 -1.45 42.73 -6.71
N ILE A 18 -2.36 43.69 -6.93
CA ILE A 18 -2.01 45.09 -7.12
C ILE A 18 -2.91 45.97 -6.26
N ILE A 19 -2.28 46.86 -5.49
CA ILE A 19 -2.95 47.98 -4.80
C ILE A 19 -2.58 49.24 -5.56
N GLY A 20 -3.53 49.86 -6.25
CA GLY A 20 -3.24 50.99 -7.13
C GLY A 20 -4.45 51.59 -7.81
N GLU A 21 -4.19 52.49 -8.77
CA GLU A 21 -5.26 53.07 -9.59
C GLU A 21 -6.01 51.97 -10.36
N LYS A 22 -7.33 52.07 -10.39
CA LYS A 22 -8.17 51.17 -11.18
C LYS A 22 -7.81 51.31 -12.67
N PRO A 23 -7.57 50.20 -13.39
CA PRO A 23 -7.24 50.26 -14.80
C PRO A 23 -8.36 50.92 -15.61
N LYS A 24 -7.99 51.79 -16.56
CA LYS A 24 -8.95 52.46 -17.45
C LYS A 24 -9.61 51.50 -18.43
N GLN A 25 -8.92 50.41 -18.78
CA GLN A 25 -9.41 49.34 -19.63
C GLN A 25 -8.84 48.01 -19.13
N GLU A 26 -9.72 47.03 -18.97
CA GLU A 26 -9.36 45.66 -18.58
C GLU A 26 -8.87 44.87 -19.80
N LYS A 27 -7.89 43.99 -19.59
CA LYS A 27 -7.33 43.15 -20.65
C LYS A 27 -8.30 42.01 -20.98
N GLU A 28 -8.49 41.75 -22.26
CA GLU A 28 -9.26 40.60 -22.74
C GLU A 28 -8.55 39.29 -22.33
N GLY A 29 -9.30 38.32 -21.80
CA GLY A 29 -8.77 37.05 -21.30
C GLY A 29 -8.26 37.06 -19.85
N VAL A 30 -8.21 38.23 -19.20
CA VAL A 30 -7.84 38.37 -17.79
C VAL A 30 -9.09 38.67 -16.96
N THR A 31 -9.30 37.90 -15.90
CA THR A 31 -10.37 38.17 -14.93
C THR A 31 -9.84 39.06 -13.81
N TYR A 32 -10.55 40.14 -13.53
CA TYR A 32 -10.22 41.08 -12.46
C TYR A 32 -11.16 40.90 -11.29
N ILE A 33 -10.61 40.72 -10.08
CA ILE A 33 -11.39 40.71 -8.84
C ILE A 33 -10.93 41.88 -7.99
N TYR A 34 -11.89 42.74 -7.63
CA TYR A 34 -11.69 43.93 -6.81
C TYR A 34 -12.29 43.69 -5.43
N ALA A 35 -11.48 43.79 -4.39
CA ALA A 35 -11.89 43.66 -3.01
C ALA A 35 -10.82 44.26 -2.10
N SER A 36 -11.16 44.47 -0.83
CA SER A 36 -10.21 44.96 0.17
C SER A 36 -9.63 43.80 0.98
N ASN A 37 -8.33 43.87 1.30
CA ASN A 37 -7.57 42.89 2.07
C ASN A 37 -7.60 41.49 1.45
N ILE A 38 -7.26 41.38 0.16
CA ILE A 38 -7.16 40.09 -0.53
C ILE A 38 -5.93 39.35 0.01
N GLN A 39 -6.12 38.13 0.52
CA GLN A 39 -5.03 37.30 1.06
C GLN A 39 -4.67 36.12 0.15
N ALA A 40 -5.21 36.07 -1.07
CA ALA A 40 -4.80 35.08 -2.06
C ALA A 40 -3.37 35.35 -2.57
N ASN A 41 -2.62 34.29 -2.87
CA ASN A 41 -1.22 34.41 -3.28
C ASN A 41 -1.09 34.38 -4.80
N ILE A 42 -0.13 35.14 -5.31
CA ILE A 42 0.28 35.07 -6.71
C ILE A 42 0.85 33.67 -6.99
N GLY A 43 0.47 33.08 -8.13
CA GLY A 43 0.88 31.75 -8.58
C GLY A 43 -0.06 30.63 -8.17
N ASP A 44 -0.97 30.85 -7.22
CA ASP A 44 -1.97 29.86 -6.84
C ASP A 44 -3.10 29.76 -7.90
N ASP A 45 -3.65 28.56 -8.06
CA ASP A 45 -4.89 28.34 -8.83
C ASP A 45 -6.09 28.78 -7.99
N VAL A 46 -6.93 29.68 -8.51
CA VAL A 46 -8.07 30.24 -7.78
C VAL A 46 -9.05 29.18 -7.28
N ARG A 47 -9.11 28.02 -7.94
CA ARG A 47 -10.01 26.92 -7.57
C ARG A 47 -9.60 26.23 -6.28
N VAL A 48 -8.37 26.44 -5.80
CA VAL A 48 -7.93 25.90 -4.50
C VAL A 48 -8.53 26.67 -3.32
N TYR A 49 -9.08 27.86 -3.57
CA TYR A 49 -9.71 28.68 -2.53
C TYR A 49 -11.17 28.31 -2.34
N GLU A 50 -11.59 28.23 -1.08
CA GLU A 50 -12.99 28.27 -0.69
C GLU A 50 -13.47 29.72 -0.62
N ASP A 51 -12.62 30.60 -0.07
CA ASP A 51 -12.79 32.04 -0.09
C ASP A 51 -11.48 32.70 -0.55
N LEU A 52 -11.55 33.33 -1.72
CA LEU A 52 -10.42 33.97 -2.37
C LEU A 52 -10.00 35.26 -1.67
N ILE A 53 -10.94 36.00 -1.08
CA ILE A 53 -10.65 37.30 -0.47
C ILE A 53 -9.95 37.08 0.86
N ILE A 54 -10.48 36.18 1.70
CA ILE A 54 -9.90 35.86 3.02
C ILE A 54 -8.66 34.95 2.86
N GLY A 55 -8.40 34.41 1.65
CA GLY A 55 -7.29 33.49 1.39
C GLY A 55 -7.52 32.10 1.99
N LYS A 56 -8.77 31.75 2.31
CA LYS A 56 -9.13 30.45 2.91
C LYS A 56 -9.09 29.37 1.83
N LYS A 57 -8.09 28.49 1.90
CA LYS A 57 -7.95 27.33 1.01
C LYS A 57 -8.95 26.21 1.39
N LYS A 58 -9.38 25.44 0.39
CA LYS A 58 -10.16 24.21 0.58
C LYS A 58 -9.34 23.18 1.36
N SER A 59 -10.02 22.27 2.03
CA SER A 59 -9.36 21.12 2.67
C SER A 59 -8.69 20.21 1.63
N LEU A 60 -7.60 19.54 2.02
CA LEU A 60 -6.88 18.63 1.13
C LEU A 60 -7.80 17.54 0.55
N LYS A 61 -8.69 17.00 1.38
CA LYS A 61 -9.73 16.05 0.94
C LYS A 61 -10.56 16.56 -0.24
N LYS A 62 -11.04 17.81 -0.16
CA LYS A 62 -11.86 18.42 -1.22
C LYS A 62 -11.02 18.70 -2.48
N LEU A 63 -9.76 19.09 -2.31
CA LEU A 63 -8.84 19.31 -3.42
C LEU A 63 -8.52 18.02 -4.19
N VAL A 64 -8.37 16.90 -3.48
CA VAL A 64 -8.19 15.57 -4.09
C VAL A 64 -9.47 15.11 -4.77
N GLU A 65 -10.63 15.27 -4.14
CA GLU A 65 -11.94 14.91 -4.70
C GLU A 65 -12.26 15.69 -5.99
N GLU A 66 -11.93 16.98 -6.02
CA GLU A 66 -12.09 17.84 -7.20
C GLU A 66 -10.96 17.67 -8.23
N ASN A 67 -10.05 16.71 -8.04
CA ASN A 67 -8.94 16.40 -8.94
C ASN A 67 -7.97 17.59 -9.17
N LEU A 68 -7.93 18.55 -8.24
CA LEU A 68 -7.04 19.72 -8.27
C LEU A 68 -5.65 19.40 -7.71
N ILE A 69 -5.57 18.41 -6.81
CA ILE A 69 -4.32 17.86 -6.29
C ILE A 69 -4.35 16.35 -6.47
N GLN A 70 -3.29 15.79 -7.05
CA GLN A 70 -3.08 14.34 -7.09
C GLN A 70 -2.26 13.92 -5.86
N PRO A 71 -2.61 12.80 -5.21
CA PRO A 71 -1.72 12.17 -4.26
C PRO A 71 -0.37 11.87 -4.91
N PRO A 72 0.76 12.10 -4.22
CA PRO A 72 2.06 11.69 -4.70
C PRO A 72 2.11 10.18 -4.95
N GLU A 73 3.00 9.76 -5.85
CA GLU A 73 3.19 8.34 -6.16
C GLU A 73 3.55 7.55 -4.89
N GLY A 74 2.84 6.45 -4.66
CA GLY A 74 3.05 5.62 -3.47
C GLY A 74 2.38 6.13 -2.20
N LYS A 75 1.57 7.19 -2.27
CA LYS A 75 0.82 7.73 -1.12
C LYS A 75 -0.68 7.78 -1.36
N LYS A 76 -1.45 7.71 -0.27
CA LYS A 76 -2.90 7.97 -0.23
C LYS A 76 -3.24 9.06 0.77
N LEU A 77 -4.42 9.64 0.62
CA LEU A 77 -4.94 10.56 1.62
C LEU A 77 -5.26 9.80 2.92
N ASN A 78 -4.83 10.33 4.06
CA ASN A 78 -5.15 9.75 5.36
C ASN A 78 -6.66 9.86 5.66
N GLU A 79 -7.15 9.08 6.65
CA GLU A 79 -8.58 9.08 7.01
C GLU A 79 -9.11 10.47 7.41
N ALA A 80 -8.26 11.27 8.05
CA ALA A 80 -8.59 12.63 8.46
C ALA A 80 -8.70 13.62 7.28
N GLY A 81 -8.16 13.29 6.10
CA GLY A 81 -8.11 14.16 4.94
C GLY A 81 -7.19 15.38 5.09
N THR A 82 -6.17 15.26 5.95
CA THR A 82 -5.25 16.35 6.31
C THR A 82 -3.85 16.18 5.73
N ASP A 83 -3.44 14.94 5.43
CA ASP A 83 -2.10 14.63 4.94
C ASP A 83 -2.07 13.37 4.08
N PHE A 84 -0.96 13.12 3.40
CA PHE A 84 -0.70 11.93 2.61
C PHE A 84 0.14 10.91 3.40
N GLU A 85 -0.39 9.70 3.53
CA GLU A 85 0.29 8.56 4.13
C GLU A 85 0.81 7.58 3.07
N ASP A 86 1.85 6.83 3.41
CA ASP A 86 2.41 5.82 2.51
C ASP A 86 1.42 4.66 2.30
N LEU A 87 1.30 4.21 1.05
CA LEU A 87 0.54 3.00 0.71
C LEU A 87 1.15 1.78 1.40
N THR A 88 0.29 0.84 1.79
CA THR A 88 0.75 -0.47 2.25
C THR A 88 1.41 -1.23 1.10
N GLU A 89 2.19 -2.27 1.40
CA GLU A 89 2.84 -3.07 0.36
C GLU A 89 1.80 -3.73 -0.57
N ALA A 90 0.67 -4.18 -0.01
CA ALA A 90 -0.45 -4.68 -0.80
C ALA A 90 -1.06 -3.61 -1.72
N GLU A 91 -1.21 -2.39 -1.23
CA GLU A 91 -1.73 -1.27 -2.03
C GLU A 91 -0.74 -0.85 -3.13
N LYS A 92 0.57 -0.86 -2.86
CA LYS A 92 1.61 -0.63 -3.88
C LYS A 92 1.54 -1.68 -4.99
N VAL A 93 1.26 -2.95 -4.64
CA VAL A 93 1.06 -3.99 -5.66
C VAL A 93 -0.19 -3.73 -6.49
N LYS A 94 -1.32 -3.40 -5.86
CA LYS A 94 -2.57 -3.08 -6.58
C LYS A 94 -2.44 -1.85 -7.47
N ALA A 95 -1.68 -0.85 -7.04
CA ALA A 95 -1.39 0.35 -7.81
C ALA A 95 -0.37 0.12 -8.94
N GLY A 96 0.18 -1.10 -9.08
CA GLY A 96 1.20 -1.41 -10.08
C GLY A 96 2.58 -0.81 -9.79
N LEU A 97 2.76 -0.21 -8.61
CA LEU A 97 4.04 0.37 -8.16
C LEU A 97 5.04 -0.69 -7.70
N LYS A 98 4.54 -1.90 -7.37
CA LYS A 98 5.34 -3.05 -6.98
C LYS A 98 4.84 -4.31 -7.67
N THR A 99 5.73 -5.05 -8.30
CA THR A 99 5.40 -6.38 -8.84
C THR A 99 5.69 -7.43 -7.79
N LEU A 100 4.73 -8.35 -7.57
CA LEU A 100 4.96 -9.54 -6.75
C LEU A 100 5.92 -10.48 -7.47
N LYS A 101 6.79 -11.14 -6.71
CA LYS A 101 7.50 -12.31 -7.23
C LYS A 101 6.58 -13.51 -7.29
N ASP A 102 6.94 -14.50 -8.10
CA ASP A 102 6.14 -15.73 -8.25
C ASP A 102 6.01 -16.49 -6.92
N ASP A 103 7.01 -16.38 -6.03
CA ASP A 103 7.02 -16.99 -4.70
C ASP A 103 6.34 -16.16 -3.62
N GLU A 104 5.74 -15.02 -3.97
CA GLU A 104 5.11 -14.09 -3.04
C GLU A 104 3.58 -14.04 -3.25
N LYS A 105 2.85 -13.76 -2.17
CA LYS A 105 1.41 -13.52 -2.16
C LYS A 105 1.08 -12.37 -1.21
N ILE A 106 -0.11 -11.79 -1.39
CA ILE A 106 -0.62 -10.77 -0.48
C ILE A 106 -1.45 -11.45 0.61
N GLU A 107 -1.09 -11.22 1.87
CA GLU A 107 -1.91 -11.57 3.03
C GLU A 107 -2.22 -10.29 3.82
N GLY A 108 -3.47 -9.81 3.70
CA GLY A 108 -3.87 -8.52 4.25
C GLY A 108 -3.11 -7.36 3.59
N ASP A 109 -2.39 -6.59 4.40
CA ASP A 109 -1.58 -5.44 3.96
C ASP A 109 -0.12 -5.79 3.64
N TYR A 110 0.26 -7.06 3.84
CA TYR A 110 1.64 -7.51 3.74
C TYR A 110 1.86 -8.42 2.52
N VAL A 111 3.08 -8.37 2.01
CA VAL A 111 3.58 -9.34 1.03
C VAL A 111 4.34 -10.43 1.79
N VAL A 112 3.86 -11.66 1.68
CA VAL A 112 4.44 -12.83 2.36
C VAL A 112 4.87 -13.87 1.34
N LYS A 113 5.82 -14.73 1.72
CA LYS A 113 6.22 -15.86 0.87
C LYS A 113 5.15 -16.95 0.89
N LYS A 114 4.89 -17.53 -0.28
CA LYS A 114 4.06 -18.73 -0.42
C LYS A 114 4.71 -19.89 0.32
N THR A 115 3.86 -20.74 0.89
CA THR A 115 4.30 -22.00 1.49
C THR A 115 4.83 -22.95 0.41
N LYS A 116 5.70 -23.90 0.78
CA LYS A 116 6.20 -24.92 -0.16
C LYS A 116 5.06 -25.72 -0.82
N LYS A 117 3.96 -25.93 -0.11
CA LYS A 117 2.77 -26.60 -0.67
C LYS A 117 2.07 -25.75 -1.73
N GLU A 118 1.91 -24.45 -1.49
CA GLU A 118 1.34 -23.53 -2.50
C GLU A 118 2.23 -23.45 -3.73
N LEU A 119 3.55 -23.32 -3.54
CA LEU A 119 4.52 -23.34 -4.65
C LEU A 119 4.42 -24.63 -5.47
N TYR A 120 4.24 -25.78 -4.81
CA TYR A 120 4.08 -27.06 -5.52
C TYR A 120 2.76 -27.12 -6.31
N ASN A 121 1.65 -26.73 -5.69
CA ASN A 121 0.33 -26.75 -6.35
C ASN A 121 0.27 -25.81 -7.56
N GLU A 122 1.03 -24.71 -7.53
CA GLU A 122 1.16 -23.76 -8.64
C GLU A 122 2.22 -24.19 -9.68
N GLY A 123 2.91 -25.32 -9.47
CA GLY A 123 3.93 -25.83 -10.38
C GLY A 123 5.24 -25.04 -10.37
N LEU A 124 5.46 -24.19 -9.36
CA LEU A 124 6.66 -23.36 -9.22
C LEU A 124 7.85 -24.14 -8.64
N ILE A 125 7.58 -25.23 -7.92
CA ILE A 125 8.60 -26.18 -7.49
C ILE A 125 8.24 -27.58 -7.98
N THR A 126 9.28 -28.39 -8.19
CA THR A 126 9.14 -29.77 -8.61
C THR A 126 8.62 -30.67 -7.48
N LYS A 127 8.12 -31.84 -7.85
CA LYS A 127 7.73 -32.88 -6.91
C LYS A 127 8.92 -33.34 -6.06
N GLU A 128 10.09 -33.45 -6.66
CA GLU A 128 11.34 -33.83 -5.99
C GLU A 128 11.69 -32.82 -4.90
N GLU A 129 11.63 -31.52 -5.22
CA GLU A 129 11.89 -30.44 -4.26
C GLU A 129 10.85 -30.41 -3.13
N TYR A 130 9.57 -30.63 -3.44
CA TYR A 130 8.53 -30.70 -2.42
C TYR A 130 8.73 -31.92 -1.49
N ASN A 131 9.01 -33.08 -2.06
CA ASN A 131 9.21 -34.31 -1.29
C ASN A 131 10.49 -34.26 -0.45
N LEU A 132 11.54 -33.59 -0.93
CA LEU A 132 12.75 -33.32 -0.16
C LEU A 132 12.44 -32.48 1.08
N TYR A 133 11.66 -31.40 0.91
CA TYR A 133 11.20 -30.59 2.04
C TYR A 133 10.36 -31.41 3.05
N ILE A 134 9.49 -32.29 2.56
CA ILE A 134 8.71 -33.19 3.41
C ILE A 134 9.61 -34.19 4.15
N ASP A 135 10.68 -34.68 3.51
CA ASP A 135 11.65 -35.56 4.15
C ASP A 135 12.38 -34.88 5.31
N GLU A 136 12.82 -33.63 5.13
CA GLU A 136 13.46 -32.86 6.20
C GLU A 136 12.54 -32.71 7.43
N LEU A 137 11.25 -32.41 7.19
CA LEU A 137 10.24 -32.31 8.26
C LEU A 137 10.02 -33.66 8.96
N ARG A 138 9.90 -34.76 8.19
CA ARG A 138 9.74 -36.10 8.75
C ARG A 138 10.97 -36.53 9.55
N GLU A 139 12.18 -36.28 9.06
CA GLU A 139 13.42 -36.63 9.75
C GLU A 139 13.55 -35.90 11.10
N ALA A 140 13.18 -34.62 11.15
CA ALA A 140 13.13 -33.87 12.40
C ALA A 140 12.14 -34.49 13.41
N ASP A 141 10.94 -34.83 12.96
CA ASP A 141 9.91 -35.42 13.83
C ASP A 141 10.22 -36.89 14.21
N TYR A 142 10.84 -37.67 13.32
CA TYR A 142 11.32 -39.02 13.65
C TYR A 142 12.35 -38.98 14.78
N ARG A 143 13.37 -38.11 14.67
CA ARG A 143 14.38 -37.93 15.73
C ARG A 143 13.78 -37.52 17.06
N ARG A 144 12.72 -36.70 17.04
CA ARG A 144 12.09 -36.18 18.24
C ARG A 144 11.10 -37.17 18.88
N GLU A 145 10.31 -37.88 18.08
CA GLU A 145 9.14 -38.63 18.54
C GLU A 145 9.24 -40.15 18.33
N ALA A 146 9.76 -40.60 17.18
CA ALA A 146 9.76 -42.02 16.82
C ALA A 146 11.03 -42.74 17.28
N ASP A 147 12.22 -42.15 17.11
CA ASP A 147 13.49 -42.78 17.45
C ASP A 147 13.62 -43.12 18.95
N PRO A 148 13.18 -42.27 19.90
CA PRO A 148 13.15 -42.65 21.31
C PRO A 148 12.25 -43.86 21.61
N LEU A 149 11.10 -43.95 20.93
CA LEU A 149 10.21 -45.11 21.05
C LEU A 149 10.84 -46.36 20.44
N GLY A 150 11.54 -46.23 19.31
CA GLY A 150 12.29 -47.32 18.70
C GLY A 150 13.34 -47.91 19.65
N MET A 151 14.04 -47.05 20.40
CA MET A 151 14.97 -47.48 21.44
C MET A 151 14.28 -48.20 22.61
N GLN A 152 13.10 -47.75 23.01
CA GLN A 152 12.28 -48.44 24.04
C GLN A 152 11.79 -49.80 23.56
N VAL A 153 11.38 -49.93 22.30
CA VAL A 153 11.00 -51.22 21.69
C VAL A 153 12.17 -52.19 21.70
N MET A 154 13.39 -51.74 21.36
CA MET A 154 14.59 -52.58 21.41
C MET A 154 14.92 -53.11 22.81
N ARG A 155 14.54 -52.37 23.86
CA ARG A 155 14.71 -52.78 25.27
C ARG A 155 13.56 -53.64 25.79
N GLY A 156 12.47 -53.77 25.03
CA GLY A 156 11.25 -54.46 25.46
C GLY A 156 10.35 -53.63 26.38
N ASP A 157 10.61 -52.31 26.50
CA ASP A 157 9.83 -51.40 27.35
C ASP A 157 8.47 -51.04 26.73
N VAL A 158 8.37 -51.11 25.39
CA VAL A 158 7.20 -50.68 24.60
C VAL A 158 6.93 -51.68 23.48
N GLU A 159 5.65 -51.90 23.17
CA GLU A 159 5.25 -52.74 22.04
C GLU A 159 5.61 -52.11 20.69
N LYS A 160 6.07 -52.94 19.75
CA LYS A 160 6.43 -52.50 18.39
C LYS A 160 5.31 -51.72 17.68
N ASN A 161 4.05 -52.07 17.94
CA ASN A 161 2.90 -51.40 17.31
C ASN A 161 2.82 -49.93 17.67
N ILE A 162 3.13 -49.55 18.92
CA ILE A 162 3.11 -48.15 19.38
C ILE A 162 4.14 -47.31 18.61
N TRP A 163 5.34 -47.87 18.35
CA TRP A 163 6.36 -47.21 17.54
C TRP A 163 5.94 -47.08 16.07
N LEU A 164 5.35 -48.13 15.48
CA LEU A 164 4.87 -48.09 14.11
C LEU A 164 3.70 -47.10 13.92
N GLU A 165 2.78 -47.04 14.88
CA GLU A 165 1.68 -46.06 14.89
C GLU A 165 2.23 -44.63 14.90
N LYS A 166 3.27 -44.35 15.69
CA LYS A 166 3.92 -43.04 15.70
C LYS A 166 4.57 -42.70 14.36
N ILE A 167 5.24 -43.67 13.72
CA ILE A 167 5.81 -43.47 12.38
C ILE A 167 4.72 -43.13 11.36
N GLU A 168 3.60 -43.85 11.39
CA GLU A 168 2.47 -43.61 10.48
C GLU A 168 1.77 -42.27 10.77
N GLU A 169 1.68 -41.86 12.04
CA GLU A 169 1.20 -40.53 12.41
C GLU A 169 2.06 -39.42 11.79
N ILE A 170 3.39 -39.53 11.89
CA ILE A 170 4.33 -38.55 11.30
C ILE A 170 4.21 -38.53 9.76
N LYS A 171 4.07 -39.70 9.12
CA LYS A 171 3.85 -39.76 7.66
C LYS A 171 2.53 -39.10 7.24
N LYS A 172 1.47 -39.26 8.03
CA LYS A 172 0.17 -38.60 7.79
C LYS A 172 0.24 -37.09 7.99
N ARG A 173 1.04 -36.62 8.97
CA ARG A 173 1.28 -35.19 9.24
C ARG A 173 1.96 -34.50 8.05
N TYR A 174 2.89 -35.18 7.39
CA TYR A 174 3.63 -34.67 6.23
C TYR A 174 3.50 -35.61 5.02
N PRO A 175 2.39 -35.57 4.27
CA PRO A 175 2.20 -36.45 3.11
C PRO A 175 3.15 -36.07 1.97
N LYS A 176 3.78 -37.08 1.36
CA LYS A 176 4.51 -36.91 0.10
C LYS A 176 3.54 -36.96 -1.08
N VAL A 177 3.95 -36.40 -2.20
CA VAL A 177 3.21 -36.48 -3.46
C VAL A 177 3.80 -37.60 -4.32
N GLU A 178 2.92 -38.39 -4.95
CA GLU A 178 3.23 -39.58 -5.77
C GLU A 178 3.50 -39.30 -7.24
#